data_AF-A0A2E0KJ30-F1
#
_entry.id   AF-A0A2E0KJ30-F1
#
_cell.length_a   1.000
_cell.length_b   1.000
_cell.length_c   1.000
_cell.angle_alpha   90.00
_cell.angle_beta   90.00
_cell.angle_gamma   90.00
#
_symmetry.space_group_name_H-M   'P 1'
#
loop_
_entity.id
_entity.type
_entity.pdbx_description
1 polymer ?
#
loop_
_entity_poly.entity_id
_entity_poly.type
_entity_poly.pdbx_seq_one_letter_code
_entity_poly.pdbx_strand_id
1 'polypeptide(L)' 'MPPDLVINGKTIAVNAPSDVTVAQRVAKHMQRRIDEDDWRPYKSKAEAVAAWSKLGGIRVKVMQALALL' A
#
# COMPACT_ATOMS: atom_id res chain seq x y z
N MET A 1 19.38 -12.73 0.32
CA MET A 1 17.96 -12.94 -0.06
C MET A 1 17.26 -11.60 0.02
N PRO A 2 16.35 -11.26 -0.92
CA PRO A 2 15.48 -10.10 -0.75
C PRO A 2 14.71 -10.25 0.57
N PRO A 3 14.53 -9.18 1.36
CA PRO A 3 13.73 -9.27 2.56
C PRO A 3 12.26 -9.47 2.17
N ASP A 4 11.59 -10.42 2.81
CA ASP A 4 10.16 -10.63 2.66
C ASP A 4 9.42 -9.79 3.71
N LEU A 5 8.45 -9.00 3.26
CA LEU A 5 7.58 -8.22 4.16
C LEU A 5 6.16 -8.78 4.12
N VAL A 6 5.63 -9.16 5.28
CA VAL A 6 4.23 -9.59 5.38
C VAL A 6 3.35 -8.40 5.75
N ILE A 7 2.36 -8.09 4.90
CA ILE A 7 1.31 -7.09 5.16
C ILE A 7 -0.04 -7.78 4.98
N ASN A 8 -0.91 -7.67 5.99
CA ASN A 8 -2.26 -8.24 5.95
C ASN A 8 -2.27 -9.74 5.55
N GLY A 9 -1.33 -10.52 6.08
CA GLY A 9 -1.17 -11.95 5.77
C GLY A 9 -0.63 -12.26 4.38
N LYS A 10 -0.32 -11.25 3.55
CA LYS A 10 0.26 -11.43 2.21
C LYS A 10 1.74 -11.04 2.21
N THR A 11 2.56 -11.86 1.58
CA THR A 11 3.99 -11.61 1.42
C THR A 11 4.26 -10.67 0.24
N ILE A 12 5.00 -9.61 0.51
CA ILE A 12 5.51 -8.66 -0.48
C ILE A 12 7.00 -8.89 -0.67
N ALA A 13 7.39 -9.26 -1.89
CA ALA A 13 8.78 -9.28 -2.29
C ALA A 13 9.29 -7.84 -2.48
N VAL A 14 10.32 -7.47 -1.72
CA VAL A 14 10.99 -6.17 -1.87
C VAL A 14 12.45 -6.35 -2.31
N ASN A 15 12.98 -5.37 -3.06
CA ASN A 15 14.28 -5.52 -3.71
C ASN A 15 15.43 -5.07 -2.81
N ALA A 16 15.17 -4.16 -1.87
CA ALA A 16 16.15 -3.64 -0.94
C ALA A 16 15.58 -3.50 0.49
N PRO A 17 16.41 -3.51 1.54
CA PRO A 17 15.97 -3.24 2.92
C PRO A 17 15.27 -1.87 3.09
N SER A 18 15.70 -0.85 2.34
CA SER A 18 15.04 0.47 2.33
C SER A 18 13.58 0.39 1.88
N ASP A 19 13.27 -0.50 0.93
CA ASP A 19 11.93 -0.68 0.40
C ASP A 19 10.98 -1.27 1.45
N VAL A 20 11.50 -2.07 2.41
CA VAL A 20 10.71 -2.58 3.54
C VAL A 20 10.11 -1.42 4.34
N THR A 21 10.96 -0.45 4.70
CA THR A 21 10.56 0.69 5.52
C THR A 21 9.55 1.57 4.76
N VAL A 22 9.77 1.76 3.46
CA VAL A 22 8.84 2.49 2.60
C VAL A 22 7.49 1.77 2.52
N ALA A 23 7.50 0.45 2.28
CA ALA A 23 6.30 -0.37 2.19
C ALA A 23 5.48 -0.34 3.48
N GLN A 24 6.12 -0.46 4.64
CA GLN A 24 5.46 -0.34 5.94
C GLN A 24 4.81 1.03 6.15
N ARG A 25 5.49 2.12 5.78
CA ARG A 25 4.93 3.48 5.88
C ARG A 25 3.72 3.65 4.96
N VAL A 26 3.81 3.16 3.73
CA VAL A 26 2.70 3.22 2.77
C VAL A 26 1.52 2.39 3.29
N ALA A 27 1.77 1.18 3.80
CA ALA A 27 0.74 0.32 4.35
C ALA A 27 0.04 0.98 5.54
N LYS A 28 0.80 1.53 6.49
CA LYS A 28 0.25 2.27 7.64
C LYS A 28 -0.59 3.46 7.19
N HIS A 29 -0.13 4.22 6.21
CA HIS A 29 -0.87 5.37 5.69
C HIS A 29 -2.19 4.97 5.03
N MET A 30 -2.17 3.92 4.20
CA MET A 30 -3.36 3.42 3.52
C MET A 30 -4.36 2.78 4.50
N GLN A 31 -3.88 1.97 5.43
CA GLN A 31 -4.71 1.35 6.46
C GLN A 31 -5.43 2.41 7.30
N ARG A 32 -4.71 3.44 7.74
CA ARG A 32 -5.33 4.57 8.45
C ARG A 32 -6.48 5.20 7.66
N ARG A 33 -6.30 5.42 6.35
CA ARG A 33 -7.36 5.98 5.49
C ARG A 33 -8.55 5.04 5.32
N ILE A 34 -8.31 3.73 5.29
CA ILE A 34 -9.37 2.71 5.28
C ILE A 34 -10.14 2.75 6.60
N ASP A 35 -9.44 2.76 7.73
CA ASP A 35 -10.03 2.69 9.07
C ASP A 35 -10.81 3.96 9.42
N GLU A 36 -10.29 5.13 9.03
CA GLU A 36 -10.92 6.44 9.26
C GLU A 36 -11.96 6.80 8.18
N ASP A 37 -12.09 6.00 7.12
CA ASP A 37 -12.85 6.33 5.90
C ASP A 37 -12.45 7.71 5.29
N ASP A 38 -11.17 8.10 5.45
CA ASP A 38 -10.63 9.39 5.03
C ASP A 38 -9.98 9.35 3.64
N TRP A 39 -10.76 9.71 2.62
CA TRP A 39 -10.34 9.68 1.23
C TRP A 39 -9.81 11.01 0.69
N ARG A 40 -9.76 12.08 1.48
CA ARG A 40 -9.34 13.41 0.98
C ARG A 40 -7.93 13.41 0.41
N PRO A 41 -7.65 14.16 -0.68
CA PRO A 41 -8.54 15.07 -1.38
C PRO A 41 -9.44 14.40 -2.43
N TYR A 42 -9.43 13.08 -2.54
CA TYR A 42 -10.28 12.34 -3.49
C TYR A 42 -11.74 12.36 -3.03
N LYS A 43 -12.67 12.28 -3.99
CA LYS A 43 -14.12 12.27 -3.73
C LYS A 43 -14.61 10.93 -3.17
N SER A 44 -13.85 9.85 -3.38
CA SER A 44 -14.22 8.50 -2.94
C SER A 44 -13.01 7.58 -2.77
N LYS A 45 -13.21 6.45 -2.07
CA LYS A 45 -12.26 5.33 -2.02
C LYS A 45 -11.83 4.86 -3.41
N ALA A 46 -12.79 4.70 -4.33
CA ALA A 46 -12.51 4.22 -5.68
C ALA A 46 -11.57 5.17 -6.44
N GLU A 47 -11.79 6.48 -6.31
CA GLU A 47 -10.92 7.49 -6.92
C GLU A 47 -9.52 7.50 -6.28
N ALA A 48 -9.43 7.37 -4.96
CA ALA A 48 -8.17 7.26 -4.24
C ALA A 48 -7.36 6.04 -4.71
N VAL A 49 -8.00 4.86 -4.76
CA VAL A 49 -7.39 3.60 -5.21
C VAL A 49 -6.93 3.72 -6.66
N ALA A 50 -7.76 4.29 -7.55
CA ALA A 50 -7.39 4.50 -8.96
C ALA A 50 -6.22 5.49 -9.13
N ALA A 51 -6.11 6.51 -8.28
CA ALA A 51 -4.99 7.44 -8.30
C ALA A 51 -3.70 6.79 -7.77
N TRP A 52 -3.80 5.99 -6.72
CA TRP A 52 -2.66 5.30 -6.12
C TRP A 52 -2.10 4.21 -7.02
N SER A 53 -2.94 3.50 -7.76
CA SER A 53 -2.51 2.41 -8.66
C SER A 53 -1.67 2.91 -9.83
N LYS A 54 -1.94 4.13 -10.34
CA LYS A 54 -1.17 4.76 -11.43
C LYS A 54 0.31 5.00 -11.10
N LEU A 55 0.65 5.04 -9.81
CA LEU A 55 2.02 5.33 -9.36
C LEU A 55 2.94 4.10 -9.40
N GLY A 56 2.37 2.89 -9.56
CA GLY A 56 3.15 1.67 -9.70
C GLY A 56 3.99 1.28 -8.48
N GLY A 57 4.95 0.40 -8.71
CA GLY A 57 6.01 0.07 -7.76
C GLY A 57 5.52 -0.51 -6.42
N ILE A 58 6.22 -0.13 -5.33
CA ILE A 58 5.94 -0.65 -3.99
C ILE A 58 4.52 -0.32 -3.51
N ARG A 59 3.96 0.80 -3.99
CA ARG A 59 2.60 1.22 -3.62
C ARG A 59 1.55 0.25 -4.14
N VAL A 60 1.67 -0.21 -5.39
CA VAL A 60 0.75 -1.22 -5.96
C VAL A 60 0.87 -2.56 -5.22
N LYS A 61 2.09 -3.00 -4.89
CA LYS A 61 2.29 -4.22 -4.10
C LYS A 61 1.61 -4.14 -2.73
N VAL A 62 1.73 -3.00 -2.06
CA VAL A 62 1.04 -2.75 -0.78
C VAL A 62 -0.48 -2.75 -0.95
N MET A 63 -1.01 -2.15 -2.03
CA MET A 63 -2.45 -2.15 -2.30
C MET A 63 -3.01 -3.56 -2.52
N GLN A 64 -2.29 -4.42 -3.26
CA GLN A 64 -2.64 -5.83 -3.42
C GLN A 64 -2.61 -6.58 -2.08
N ALA A 65 -1.63 -6.27 -1.22
CA ALA A 65 -1.53 -6.83 0.12
C ALA A 65 -2.73 -6.43 1.00
N LEU A 66 -3.17 -5.18 0.90
CA LEU A 66 -4.35 -4.64 1.61
C LEU A 66 -5.70 -4.98 0.96
N ALA A 67 -5.72 -5.81 -0.10
CA ALA A 67 -6.92 -6.17 -0.86
C ALA A 67 -7.69 -4.94 -1.41
N LEU A 68 -6.96 -3.90 -1.80
CA LEU A 68 -7.49 -2.72 -2.51
C LEU A 68 -7.49 -2.90 -4.04
N LEU A 69 -6.71 -3.87 -4.53
CA LEU A 69 -6.59 -4.32 -5.92
C LEU A 69 -6.58 -5.85 -5.91
#